data_AF-A0A350YV21-F1
#
_entry.id   AF-A0A350YV21-F1
#
_cell.length_a   1.000
_cell.length_b   1.000
_cell.length_c   1.000
_cell.angle_alpha   90.00
_cell.angle_beta   90.00
_cell.angle_gamma   90.00
#
_symmetry.space_group_name_H-M   'P 1'
#
loop_
_entity.id
_entity.type
_entity.pdbx_description
1 polymer ?
#
loop_
_entity_poly.entity_id
_entity_poly.type
_entity_poly.pdbx_seq_one_letter_code
_entity_poly.pdbx_strand_id
1 'polypeptide(L)'
;MLNYKSYLVALLAFTLLFTGCEKDDPDPGDGNPPAQIAPLLTRKINTFIKDVMSDVYYWNNTLPTIDVDYEFDSKDYFDKLLNKEDKWSFISDNITEVEDSFEGIETTFGYSLAFGNFVDGTGSPTG
;
A
#
# COMPACT_ATOMS: atom_id res chain seq x y z
N MET A 1 -40.13 -29.57 -37.00
CA MET A 1 -40.34 -28.77 -35.77
C MET A 1 -39.00 -28.15 -35.42
N LEU A 2 -38.82 -26.84 -35.64
CA LEU A 2 -37.57 -26.17 -35.29
C LEU A 2 -37.51 -26.01 -33.77
N ASN A 3 -36.49 -26.61 -33.14
CA ASN A 3 -36.27 -26.58 -31.70
C ASN A 3 -35.82 -25.19 -31.25
N TYR A 4 -36.77 -24.26 -31.08
CA TYR A 4 -36.53 -22.87 -30.68
C TYR A 4 -35.70 -22.73 -29.39
N LYS A 5 -35.78 -23.73 -28.50
CA LYS A 5 -34.96 -23.82 -27.28
C LYS A 5 -33.47 -23.99 -27.59
N SER A 6 -33.12 -24.77 -28.62
CA SER A 6 -31.73 -24.93 -29.06
C SER A 6 -31.18 -23.65 -29.70
N TYR A 7 -32.04 -22.88 -30.39
CA TYR A 7 -31.66 -21.57 -30.93
C TYR A 7 -31.47 -20.51 -29.83
N LEU A 8 -32.31 -20.52 -28.78
CA LEU A 8 -32.15 -19.64 -27.63
C LEU A 8 -30.83 -19.88 -26.89
N VAL A 9 -30.44 -21.15 -26.71
CA VAL A 9 -29.16 -21.50 -26.07
C VAL A 9 -27.97 -21.10 -26.95
N ALA A 10 -28.07 -21.28 -28.27
CA ALA A 10 -27.01 -20.85 -29.20
C ALA A 10 -26.84 -19.32 -29.24
N LEU A 11 -27.94 -18.58 -29.16
CA LEU A 11 -27.92 -17.11 -29.17
C LEU A 11 -27.32 -16.55 -27.86
N LEU A 12 -27.61 -17.18 -26.72
CA LEU A 12 -27.03 -16.83 -25.42
C LEU A 12 -25.53 -17.17 -25.33
N ALA A 13 -25.09 -18.26 -25.98
CA ALA A 13 -23.67 -18.60 -26.08
C ALA A 13 -22.89 -17.63 -27.00
N PHE A 14 -23.55 -17.08 -28.01
CA PHE A 14 -22.94 -16.14 -28.95
C PHE A 14 -22.70 -14.76 -28.32
N THR A 15 -23.55 -14.31 -27.39
CA THR A 15 -23.37 -13.01 -26.71
C THR A 15 -22.20 -13.01 -25.70
N LEU A 16 -21.79 -14.18 -25.20
CA LEU A 16 -20.62 -14.34 -24.33
C LEU A 16 -19.29 -14.17 -25.06
N LEU A 17 -19.27 -14.21 -26.40
CA LEU A 17 -18.04 -14.04 -27.19
C LEU A 17 -17.62 -12.57 -27.37
N PHE A 18 -18.50 -11.61 -27.06
CA PHE A 18 -18.23 -10.18 -27.21
C PHE A 18 -17.83 -9.49 -25.90
N THR A 19 -17.72 -10.21 -24.78
CA THR A 19 -17.17 -9.67 -23.54
C THR A 19 -15.64 -9.81 -23.56
N GLY A 20 -14.98 -9.11 -24.48
CA GLY A 20 -13.53 -8.93 -24.44
C GLY A 20 -13.20 -7.74 -23.54
N CYS A 21 -12.31 -7.93 -22.56
CA CYS A 21 -11.70 -6.78 -21.87
C CYS A 21 -10.88 -5.98 -22.88
N GLU A 22 -11.32 -4.76 -23.16
CA GLU A 22 -10.50 -3.73 -23.79
C GLU A 22 -9.34 -3.45 -22.83
N LYS A 23 -8.11 -3.61 -23.32
CA LYS A 23 -6.95 -3.05 -22.63
C LYS A 23 -6.78 -1.67 -23.22
N ASP A 24 -6.85 -0.64 -22.39
CA ASP A 24 -6.55 0.72 -22.82
C ASP A 24 -5.10 0.76 -23.32
N ASP A 25 -4.93 0.77 -24.65
CA ASP A 25 -3.66 1.07 -25.28
C ASP A 25 -3.41 2.58 -25.16
N PRO A 26 -2.25 3.04 -24.67
CA PRO A 26 -1.96 4.46 -24.52
C PRO A 26 -1.90 5.15 -25.90
N ASP A 27 -2.69 6.21 -26.05
CA ASP A 27 -2.73 7.10 -27.22
C ASP A 27 -1.34 7.74 -27.47
N PRO A 28 -0.71 7.54 -28.64
CA PRO A 28 0.55 8.21 -28.99
C PRO A 28 0.24 9.62 -29.53
N GLY A 29 -0.33 10.48 -28.69
CA GLY A 29 -1.02 11.69 -29.14
C GLY A 29 -0.59 13.02 -28.51
N ASP A 30 0.23 13.05 -27.46
CA ASP A 30 0.67 14.31 -26.85
C ASP A 30 2.21 14.39 -26.77
N GLY A 31 2.76 15.56 -27.06
CA GLY A 31 4.20 15.83 -27.05
C GLY A 31 4.80 15.92 -25.64
N ASN A 32 4.13 15.35 -24.63
CA ASN A 32 4.68 15.16 -23.31
C ASN A 32 5.22 13.72 -23.24
N PRO A 33 6.34 13.46 -22.56
CA PRO A 33 6.66 12.08 -22.18
C PRO A 33 5.42 11.53 -21.45
N PRO A 34 4.92 10.33 -21.78
CA PRO A 34 3.80 9.76 -21.05
C PRO A 34 4.16 9.84 -19.57
N ALA A 35 3.28 10.45 -18.77
CA ALA A 35 3.48 10.53 -17.33
C ALA A 35 3.87 9.14 -16.86
N GLN A 36 5.08 9.00 -16.33
CA GLN A 36 5.58 7.69 -15.95
C GLN A 36 4.60 7.16 -14.90
N ILE A 37 3.98 6.02 -15.18
CA ILE A 37 3.13 5.32 -14.21
C ILE A 37 3.99 4.37 -13.40
N ALA A 38 3.61 4.14 -12.15
CA ALA A 38 4.30 3.23 -11.27
C ALA A 38 4.25 1.78 -11.80
N PRO A 39 5.28 0.95 -11.50
CA PRO A 39 5.28 -0.46 -11.88
C PRO A 39 4.02 -1.19 -11.41
N LEU A 40 3.54 -2.16 -12.18
CA LEU A 40 2.31 -2.90 -11.86
C LEU A 40 2.32 -3.51 -10.44
N LEU A 41 3.48 -4.02 -10.00
CA LEU A 41 3.63 -4.57 -8.66
C LEU A 41 3.43 -3.49 -7.58
N THR A 42 4.12 -2.36 -7.70
CA THR A 42 3.98 -1.21 -6.80
C THR A 42 2.54 -0.74 -6.72
N ARG A 43 1.87 -0.63 -7.87
CA ARG A 43 0.45 -0.24 -7.90
C ARG A 43 -0.45 -1.21 -7.17
N LYS A 44 -0.26 -2.52 -7.36
CA LYS A 44 -1.02 -3.55 -6.61
C LYS A 44 -0.79 -3.44 -5.11
N ILE A 45 0.44 -3.19 -4.67
CA ILE A 45 0.77 -2.99 -3.26
C ILE A 45 0.10 -1.72 -2.74
N ASN A 46 0.17 -0.61 -3.48
CA ASN A 46 -0.47 0.66 -3.10
C ASN A 46 -2.00 0.53 -3.03
N THR A 47 -2.62 -0.20 -3.98
CA THR A 47 -4.04 -0.50 -3.92
C THR A 47 -4.38 -1.30 -2.66
N PHE A 48 -3.61 -2.34 -2.36
CA PHE A 48 -3.81 -3.11 -1.12
C PHE A 48 -3.69 -2.24 0.14
N ILE A 49 -2.65 -1.39 0.20
CA ILE A 49 -2.48 -0.43 1.30
C ILE A 49 -3.73 0.47 1.41
N LYS A 50 -4.17 1.06 0.30
CA LYS A 50 -5.35 1.94 0.26
C LYS A 50 -6.61 1.24 0.76
N ASP A 51 -6.84 0.01 0.31
CA ASP A 51 -8.03 -0.76 0.66
C ASP A 51 -8.05 -1.09 2.16
N VAL A 52 -6.94 -1.60 2.70
CA VAL A 52 -6.80 -1.89 4.15
C VAL A 52 -6.93 -0.62 4.98
N MET A 53 -6.26 0.47 4.57
CA MET A 53 -6.36 1.73 5.28
C MET A 53 -7.79 2.28 5.25
N SER A 54 -8.52 2.10 4.16
CA SER A 54 -9.91 2.56 4.07
C SER A 54 -10.86 1.74 4.96
N ASP A 55 -10.58 0.44 5.11
CA ASP A 55 -11.46 -0.49 5.84
C ASP A 55 -11.21 -0.46 7.36
N VAL A 56 -9.97 -0.65 7.81
CA VAL A 56 -9.66 -0.95 9.22
C VAL A 56 -8.78 0.09 9.91
N TYR A 57 -8.30 1.12 9.22
CA TYR A 57 -7.51 2.17 9.86
C TYR A 57 -8.37 3.00 10.81
N TYR A 58 -7.84 3.27 12.00
CA TYR A 58 -8.55 4.05 13.01
C TYR A 58 -8.95 5.45 12.52
N TRP A 59 -8.10 6.12 11.74
CA TRP A 59 -8.37 7.44 11.14
C TRP A 59 -8.76 7.37 9.66
N ASN A 60 -9.45 6.31 9.23
CA ASN A 60 -9.88 6.13 7.83
C ASN A 60 -10.63 7.35 7.26
N ASN A 61 -11.36 8.09 8.09
CA ASN A 61 -12.10 9.30 7.75
C ASN A 61 -11.20 10.50 7.40
N THR A 62 -9.89 10.42 7.68
CA THR A 62 -8.91 11.48 7.39
C THR A 62 -8.00 11.15 6.20
N LEU A 63 -8.21 10.02 5.54
CA LEU A 63 -7.37 9.59 4.42
C LEU A 63 -7.41 10.61 3.28
N PRO A 64 -6.25 11.04 2.77
CA PRO A 64 -6.20 11.92 1.62
C PRO A 64 -6.60 11.16 0.35
N THR A 65 -7.14 11.89 -0.63
CA THR A 65 -7.37 11.34 -1.97
C THR A 65 -6.08 11.41 -2.76
N ILE A 66 -5.37 10.28 -2.87
CA ILE A 66 -4.14 10.12 -3.63
C ILE A 66 -4.37 9.08 -4.74
N ASP A 67 -3.82 9.36 -5.91
CA ASP A 67 -3.83 8.46 -7.05
C ASP A 67 -2.68 7.46 -6.94
N VAL A 68 -3.00 6.17 -6.88
CA VAL A 68 -2.03 5.08 -6.71
C VAL A 68 -1.17 4.85 -7.95
N ASP A 69 -1.60 5.31 -9.13
CA ASP A 69 -0.91 5.07 -10.40
C ASP A 69 0.41 5.87 -10.50
N TYR A 70 0.55 6.94 -9.71
CA TYR A 70 1.71 7.85 -9.73
C TYR A 70 2.58 7.74 -8.48
N GLU A 71 2.40 6.67 -7.70
CA GLU A 71 3.08 6.44 -6.44
C GLU A 71 4.10 5.30 -6.59
N PHE A 72 5.39 5.66 -6.61
CA PHE A 72 6.47 4.77 -7.03
C PHE A 72 7.11 3.98 -5.89
N ASP A 73 6.95 4.45 -4.65
CA ASP A 73 7.42 3.80 -3.45
C ASP A 73 6.24 3.55 -2.51
N SER A 74 6.02 2.29 -2.16
CA SER A 74 4.88 1.89 -1.33
C SER A 74 5.01 2.29 0.13
N LYS A 75 6.24 2.45 0.65
CA LYS A 75 6.48 2.93 2.03
C LYS A 75 6.19 4.43 2.10
N ASP A 76 6.70 5.21 1.16
CA ASP A 76 6.38 6.63 1.07
C ASP A 76 4.88 6.88 0.83
N TYR A 77 4.24 6.05 0.01
CA TYR A 77 2.79 6.12 -0.21
C TYR A 77 2.00 5.87 1.07
N PHE A 78 2.36 4.84 1.85
CA PHE A 78 1.75 4.56 3.14
C PHE A 78 1.90 5.74 4.11
N ASP A 79 3.10 6.32 4.23
CA ASP A 79 3.36 7.46 5.11
C ASP A 79 2.51 8.69 4.77
N LYS A 80 2.23 8.93 3.48
CA LYS A 80 1.33 10.00 3.04
C LYS A 80 -0.12 9.81 3.49
N LEU A 81 -0.55 8.57 3.72
CA LEU A 81 -1.91 8.25 4.16
C LEU A 81 -2.10 8.44 5.68
N LEU A 82 -1.01 8.40 6.45
CA LEU A 82 -1.09 8.45 7.90
C LEU A 82 -1.63 9.78 8.42
N ASN A 83 -2.45 9.69 9.45
CA ASN A 83 -2.85 10.86 10.22
C ASN A 83 -1.62 11.43 10.96
N LYS A 84 -1.56 12.76 11.12
CA LYS A 84 -0.46 13.44 11.84
C LYS A 84 -0.32 13.00 13.30
N GLU A 85 -1.38 12.48 13.89
CA GLU A 85 -1.39 11.97 15.27
C GLU A 85 -0.96 10.51 15.38
N ASP A 86 -0.83 9.80 14.25
CA ASP A 86 -0.46 8.39 14.22
C ASP A 86 1.03 8.19 14.52
N LYS A 87 1.30 7.29 15.46
CA LYS A 87 2.65 6.89 15.87
C LYS A 87 2.82 5.37 15.93
N TRP A 88 1.80 4.61 15.52
CA TRP A 88 1.71 3.17 15.80
C TRP A 88 1.54 2.34 14.54
N SER A 89 1.00 2.92 13.46
CA SER A 89 0.88 2.21 12.19
C SER A 89 2.23 2.16 11.48
N PHE A 90 2.58 0.98 10.98
CA PHE A 90 3.77 0.77 10.17
C PHE A 90 3.50 -0.31 9.13
N ILE A 91 4.35 -0.37 8.11
CA ILE A 91 4.42 -1.50 7.18
C ILE A 91 5.83 -2.07 7.17
N SER A 92 5.94 -3.36 6.91
CA SER A 92 7.22 -4.08 6.85
C SER A 92 7.27 -4.99 5.63
N ASP A 93 8.47 -5.16 5.08
CA ASP A 93 8.81 -6.14 4.07
C ASP A 93 9.24 -7.50 4.66
N ASN A 94 9.45 -7.56 5.97
CA ASN A 94 9.86 -8.76 6.71
C ASN A 94 8.75 -9.24 7.64
N ILE A 95 7.94 -10.17 7.16
CA ILE A 95 6.82 -10.72 7.94
C ILE A 95 7.30 -11.50 9.17
N THR A 96 8.41 -12.24 9.06
CA THR A 96 8.94 -13.05 10.15
C THR A 96 9.34 -12.20 11.35
N GLU A 97 10.00 -11.07 11.11
CA GLU A 97 10.37 -10.14 12.19
C GLU A 97 9.14 -9.52 12.87
N VAL A 98 8.07 -9.24 12.11
CA VAL A 98 6.82 -8.73 12.68
C VAL A 98 6.11 -9.79 13.53
N GLU A 99 6.06 -11.03 13.05
CA GLU A 99 5.49 -12.17 13.79
C GLU A 99 6.30 -12.45 15.07
N ASP A 100 7.63 -12.52 14.95
CA ASP A 100 8.54 -12.70 16.07
C ASP A 100 8.33 -11.60 17.12
N SER A 101 8.17 -10.34 16.72
CA SER A 101 7.89 -9.23 17.65
C SER A 101 6.57 -9.40 18.40
N PHE A 102 5.51 -9.87 17.72
CA PHE A 102 4.23 -10.16 18.37
C PHE A 102 4.30 -11.38 19.31
N GLU A 103 5.18 -12.34 19.04
CA GLU A 103 5.45 -13.49 19.91
C GLU A 103 6.46 -13.17 21.02
N GLY A 104 7.06 -11.98 21.02
CA GLY A 104 8.09 -11.57 21.97
C GLY A 104 9.45 -12.24 21.73
N ILE A 105 9.68 -12.74 20.52
CA ILE A 105 10.92 -13.38 20.07
C ILE A 105 11.87 -12.26 19.59
N GLU A 106 12.43 -11.55 20.55
CA GLU A 106 13.30 -10.40 20.30
C GLU A 106 14.72 -10.75 20.75
N THR A 107 15.70 -10.76 19.84
CA THR A 107 17.12 -10.93 20.22
C THR A 107 17.75 -9.57 20.51
N THR A 108 17.57 -9.07 21.73
CA THR A 108 18.19 -7.83 22.20
C THR A 108 19.19 -8.09 23.34
N PHE A 109 20.16 -7.20 23.48
CA PHE A 109 21.06 -7.20 24.64
C PHE A 109 20.35 -6.80 25.95
N GLY A 110 19.11 -6.28 25.88
CA GLY A 110 18.29 -5.92 27.04
C GLY A 110 18.73 -4.64 27.77
N TYR A 111 19.65 -3.87 27.18
CA TYR A 111 20.04 -2.54 27.66
C TYR A 111 19.98 -1.53 26.51
N SER A 112 19.62 -0.28 26.83
CA SER A 112 19.70 0.86 25.92
C SER A 112 20.80 1.79 26.39
N LEU A 113 21.70 2.16 25.48
CA LEU A 113 22.80 3.09 25.77
C LEU A 113 22.29 4.53 25.58
N ALA A 114 22.38 5.33 26.64
CA ALA A 114 22.15 6.77 26.57
C ALA A 114 23.45 7.51 26.89
N PHE A 115 23.89 8.38 25.99
CA PHE A 115 25.05 9.22 26.18
C PHE A 115 24.61 10.62 26.62
N GLY A 116 25.16 11.13 27.71
CA GLY A 116 24.84 12.45 28.24
C GLY A 116 26.03 13.05 28.99
N ASN A 117 26.10 14.38 29.00
CA ASN A 117 27.03 15.11 29.86
C ASN A 117 26.35 15.28 31.21
N PHE A 118 26.88 14.62 32.23
CA PHE A 118 26.40 14.75 33.59
C PHE A 118 27.21 15.85 34.28
N VAL A 119 26.51 16.74 34.97
CA VAL A 119 27.12 17.80 35.78
C VAL A 119 26.77 17.58 37.24
N ASP A 120 27.68 17.97 38.13
CA ASP A 120 27.42 17.95 39.56
C ASP A 120 26.49 19.10 40.00
N GLY A 121 26.21 19.19 41.30
CA GLY A 121 25.39 20.27 41.87
C GLY A 121 25.99 21.68 41.74
N THR A 122 27.21 21.82 41.22
CA THR A 122 27.88 23.09 40.92
C THR A 122 27.92 23.41 39.43
N GLY A 123 27.42 22.51 38.57
CA GLY A 123 27.47 22.64 37.12
C GLY A 123 28.79 22.18 36.50
N SER A 124 29.67 21.53 37.28
CA SER A 124 30.94 21.01 36.77
C SER A 124 30.73 19.65 36.10
N PRO A 125 31.33 19.37 34.92
CA PRO A 125 31.25 18.06 34.30
C PRO A 125 31.79 16.97 35.22
N THR A 126 31.03 15.90 35.40
CA THR A 126 31.45 14.72 36.19
C THR A 126 32.04 13.60 35.33
N GLY A 127 32.22 13.88 34.03
CA GLY A 127 32.80 13.02 33.01
C GLY A 127 33.32 13.84 31.85
#